data_AF-A0A7S2X6N4-F1
#
_entry.id   AF-A0A7S2X6N4-F1
#
_cell.length_a   1.000
_cell.length_b   1.000
_cell.length_c   1.000
_cell.angle_alpha   90.00
_cell.angle_beta   90.00
_cell.angle_gamma   90.00
#
_symmetry.space_group_name_H-M   'P 1'
#
loop_
_entity.id
_entity.type
_entity.pdbx_description
1 polymer ?
#
loop_
_entity_poly.entity_id
_entity_poly.type
_entity_poly.pdbx_seq_one_letter_code
_entity_poly.pdbx_strand_id
1 'polypeptide(L)'
;IRKVYRHLAIDPIQALEEELEDLSFAVAAEGRLSKDGTGERVRVLNREIKILSEYMAELIRSKEEKTKSKHQLQILDWDNAGVDEWPLSSTQMRDTKGEPEYHWLKGIAVTGVTASRVNLRVVTFYTMQGVARLNHVAKDARLIRFTKRFSEFLDMHYNVTKWYTRNFPEVTLPEHPPKNSMSFFSKHSSTFLNERKTKLEAYIQSMAKVPHMSRCTVFLEFINATHDDANVLVK
;
A
#
# COMPACT_ATOMS: atom_id res chain seq x y z
N ILE A 1 29.68 13.97 10.41
CA ILE A 1 28.51 13.36 9.74
C ILE A 1 28.30 11.88 10.13
N ARG A 2 29.19 10.92 9.79
CA ARG A 2 29.02 9.48 10.16
C ARG A 2 28.86 9.13 11.66
N LYS A 3 29.30 10.01 12.57
CA LYS A 3 29.24 9.79 14.03
C LYS A 3 28.01 10.38 14.72
N VAL A 4 27.29 11.30 14.09
CA VAL A 4 26.24 12.09 14.77
C VAL A 4 24.89 11.35 14.76
N TYR A 5 24.59 10.60 13.70
CA TYR A 5 23.29 9.94 13.52
C TYR A 5 23.18 8.53 14.10
N ARG A 6 24.18 8.02 14.83
CA ARG A 6 24.11 6.69 15.47
C ARG A 6 23.28 6.66 16.77
N HIS A 7 22.93 7.82 17.32
CA HIS A 7 22.38 7.92 18.69
C HIS A 7 20.96 8.49 18.74
N LEU A 8 20.36 8.81 17.60
CA LEU A 8 18.97 9.25 17.50
C LEU A 8 18.14 8.12 16.90
N ALA A 9 17.03 7.75 17.52
CA ALA A 9 16.07 6.75 17.02
C ALA A 9 15.27 7.24 15.80
N ILE A 10 15.91 8.03 14.92
CA ILE A 10 15.34 8.71 13.76
C ILE A 10 15.92 8.02 12.52
N ASP A 11 15.07 7.74 11.52
CA ASP A 11 15.54 7.17 10.24
C ASP A 11 16.61 8.12 9.65
N PRO A 12 17.83 7.64 9.37
CA PRO A 12 18.92 8.50 8.88
C PRO A 12 18.57 9.20 7.55
N ILE A 13 17.63 8.68 6.77
CA ILE A 13 17.13 9.37 5.57
C ILE A 13 16.25 10.56 5.97
N GLN A 14 15.37 10.39 6.96
CA GLN A 14 14.47 11.44 7.45
C GLN A 14 15.25 12.61 8.08
N ALA A 15 16.32 12.31 8.83
CA ALA A 15 17.18 13.35 9.40
C ALA A 15 17.91 14.18 8.31
N LEU A 16 18.28 13.53 7.20
CA LEU A 16 18.90 14.22 6.06
C LEU A 16 17.90 15.05 5.26
N GLU A 17 16.63 14.63 5.19
CA GLU A 17 15.56 15.41 4.55
C GLU A 17 15.31 16.73 5.30
N GLU A 18 15.23 16.70 6.63
CA GLU A 18 15.12 17.92 7.47
C GLU A 18 16.33 18.85 7.28
N GLU A 19 17.55 18.29 7.30
CA GLU A 19 18.79 19.07 7.15
C GLU A 19 18.89 19.74 5.76
N LEU A 20 18.45 19.05 4.70
CA LEU A 20 18.39 19.60 3.34
C LEU A 20 17.33 20.70 3.18
N GLU A 21 16.20 20.56 3.89
CA GLU A 21 15.14 21.57 3.89
C GLU A 21 15.61 22.86 4.58
N ASP A 22 16.23 22.75 5.75
CA ASP A 22 16.81 23.88 6.49
C ASP A 22 17.88 24.62 5.68
N LEU A 23 18.78 23.88 5.01
CA LEU A 23 19.80 24.48 4.15
C LEU A 23 19.18 25.16 2.93
N SER A 24 18.12 24.60 2.35
CA SER A 24 17.41 25.21 1.22
C SER A 24 16.71 26.51 1.63
N PHE A 25 16.15 26.57 2.83
CA PHE A 25 15.60 27.80 3.41
C PHE A 25 16.70 28.84 3.67
N ALA A 26 17.86 28.43 4.18
CA ALA A 26 18.99 29.31 4.39
C ALA A 26 19.50 29.92 3.07
N VAL A 27 19.57 29.13 1.99
CA VAL A 27 19.90 29.63 0.64
C VAL A 27 18.87 30.64 0.15
N ALA A 28 17.58 30.36 0.33
CA ALA A 28 16.51 31.26 -0.10
C ALA A 28 16.51 32.58 0.69
N ALA A 29 16.83 32.54 1.98
CA ALA A 29 16.96 33.72 2.83
C ALA A 29 18.18 34.57 2.44
N GLU A 30 19.34 33.96 2.26
CA GLU A 30 20.58 34.64 1.85
C GLU A 30 20.50 35.19 0.42
N GLY A 31 19.85 34.46 -0.49
CA GLY A 31 19.61 34.91 -1.87
C GLY A 31 18.69 36.14 -1.96
N ARG A 32 17.79 36.35 -1.00
CA ARG A 32 16.96 37.58 -0.91
C ARG A 32 17.72 38.77 -0.35
N LEU A 33 18.79 38.53 0.41
CA LEU A 33 19.63 39.57 1.03
C LEU A 33 20.79 40.00 0.11
N SER A 34 21.24 39.13 -0.80
CA SER A 34 22.24 39.43 -1.84
C SER A 34 21.58 40.08 -3.06
N LYS A 35 21.97 41.31 -3.41
CA LYS A 35 21.43 42.07 -4.57
C LYS A 35 21.70 41.40 -5.93
N ASP A 36 22.60 40.45 -5.95
CA ASP A 36 23.19 39.75 -7.09
C ASP A 36 23.01 38.22 -7.00
N GLY A 37 22.45 37.70 -5.89
CA GLY A 37 22.16 36.27 -5.71
C GLY A 37 23.39 35.35 -5.67
N THR A 38 24.60 35.91 -5.63
CA THR A 38 25.88 35.20 -5.79
C THR A 38 26.85 35.37 -4.63
N GLY A 39 26.34 35.62 -3.42
CA GLY A 39 27.17 35.69 -2.22
C GLY A 39 27.93 34.39 -1.94
N GLU A 40 29.17 34.49 -1.46
CA GLU A 40 30.02 33.34 -1.13
C GLU A 40 29.33 32.35 -0.18
N ARG A 41 28.50 32.86 0.73
CA ARG A 41 27.68 32.05 1.65
C ARG A 41 26.65 31.18 0.93
N VAL A 42 26.02 31.67 -0.13
CA VAL A 42 25.09 30.89 -0.97
C VAL A 42 25.83 29.77 -1.71
N ARG A 43 27.08 30.00 -2.13
CA ARG A 43 27.91 28.96 -2.77
C ARG A 43 28.29 27.85 -1.80
N VAL A 44 28.64 28.20 -0.56
CA VAL A 44 28.94 27.23 0.51
C VAL A 44 27.72 26.38 0.81
N LEU A 45 26.56 27.00 1.04
CA LEU A 45 25.30 26.27 1.31
C LEU A 45 24.89 25.36 0.16
N ASN A 46 25.01 25.82 -1.10
CA ASN A 46 24.72 24.97 -2.27
C ASN A 46 25.67 23.77 -2.38
N ARG A 47 26.94 23.92 -1.95
CA ARG A 47 27.90 22.81 -1.91
C ARG A 47 27.53 21.79 -0.84
N GLU A 48 27.08 22.24 0.32
CA GLU A 48 26.59 21.37 1.41
C GLU A 48 25.33 20.61 1.00
N ILE A 49 24.35 21.29 0.38
CA ILE A 49 23.16 20.66 -0.20
C ILE A 49 23.55 19.56 -1.19
N LYS A 50 24.51 19.85 -2.08
CA LYS A 50 24.99 18.86 -3.06
C LYS A 50 25.55 17.61 -2.36
N ILE A 51 26.45 17.78 -1.39
CA ILE A 51 27.08 16.66 -0.66
C ILE A 51 26.03 15.82 0.08
N LEU A 52 25.09 16.46 0.77
CA LEU A 52 24.04 15.76 1.52
C LEU A 52 23.06 15.06 0.59
N SER A 53 22.73 15.64 -0.56
CA SER A 53 21.88 15.02 -1.58
C SER A 53 22.52 13.77 -2.20
N GLU A 54 23.83 13.81 -2.46
CA GLU A 54 24.60 12.66 -2.97
C GLU A 54 24.64 11.53 -1.93
N TYR A 55 24.86 11.87 -0.65
CA TYR A 55 24.87 10.91 0.44
C TYR A 55 23.50 10.28 0.69
N MET A 56 22.43 11.07 0.63
CA MET A 56 21.06 10.57 0.73
C MET A 56 20.72 9.61 -0.43
N ALA A 57 21.13 9.94 -1.65
CA ALA A 57 20.96 9.07 -2.81
C ALA A 57 21.69 7.73 -2.66
N GLU A 58 22.90 7.73 -2.08
CA GLU A 58 23.66 6.51 -1.78
C GLU A 58 22.98 5.66 -0.69
N LEU A 59 22.43 6.27 0.36
CA LEU A 59 21.66 5.58 1.39
C LEU A 59 20.38 4.96 0.83
N ILE A 60 19.64 5.69 -0.02
CA ILE A 60 18.46 5.17 -0.71
C ILE A 60 18.84 3.97 -1.57
N ARG A 61 19.90 4.08 -2.38
CA ARG A 61 20.39 2.99 -3.23
C ARG A 61 20.78 1.75 -2.42
N SER A 62 21.48 1.94 -1.29
CA SER A 62 21.84 0.85 -0.38
C SER A 62 20.62 0.21 0.28
N LYS A 63 19.59 0.99 0.62
CA LYS A 63 18.31 0.50 1.16
C LYS A 63 17.53 -0.29 0.10
N GLU A 64 17.51 0.19 -1.14
CA GLU A 64 16.91 -0.47 -2.30
C GLU A 64 17.61 -1.78 -2.66
N GLU A 65 18.93 -1.84 -2.57
CA GLU A 65 19.72 -3.04 -2.85
C GLU A 65 19.47 -4.10 -1.76
N LYS A 66 19.39 -3.69 -0.48
CA LYS A 66 19.00 -4.57 0.62
C LYS A 66 17.55 -5.04 0.53
N THR A 67 16.61 -4.19 0.10
CA THR A 67 15.22 -4.61 -0.10
C THR A 67 15.03 -5.47 -1.34
N LYS A 68 15.80 -5.26 -2.42
CA LYS A 68 15.85 -6.16 -3.57
C LYS A 68 16.36 -7.54 -3.17
N SER A 69 17.48 -7.64 -2.45
CA SER A 69 17.99 -8.94 -1.96
C SER A 69 16.99 -9.63 -1.03
N LYS A 70 16.27 -8.88 -0.18
CA LYS A 70 15.20 -9.41 0.68
C LYS A 70 13.96 -9.84 -0.10
N HIS A 71 13.54 -9.07 -1.11
CA HIS A 71 12.42 -9.45 -1.98
C HIS A 71 12.78 -10.63 -2.86
N GLN A 72 14.03 -10.76 -3.31
CA GLN A 72 14.48 -11.87 -4.13
C GLN A 72 14.55 -13.17 -3.31
N LEU A 73 14.94 -13.09 -2.03
CA LEU A 73 14.82 -14.19 -1.07
C LEU A 73 13.35 -14.54 -0.75
N GLN A 74 12.48 -13.55 -0.57
CA GLN A 74 11.04 -13.81 -0.35
C GLN A 74 10.34 -14.37 -1.58
N ILE A 75 10.66 -13.93 -2.81
CA ILE A 75 10.06 -14.50 -4.02
C ILE A 75 10.49 -15.97 -4.17
N LEU A 76 11.74 -16.31 -3.83
CA LEU A 76 12.21 -17.71 -3.85
C LEU A 76 11.51 -18.59 -2.79
N ASP A 77 11.20 -18.04 -1.62
CA ASP A 77 10.47 -18.78 -0.57
C ASP A 77 8.99 -18.98 -0.91
N TRP A 78 8.36 -18.07 -1.65
CA TRP A 78 6.93 -18.17 -2.01
C TRP A 78 6.68 -19.10 -3.20
N ASP A 79 7.63 -19.21 -4.14
CA ASP A 79 7.57 -20.21 -5.22
C ASP A 79 7.86 -21.63 -4.70
N ASN A 80 8.55 -21.77 -3.56
CA ASN A 80 8.83 -23.04 -2.88
C ASN A 80 7.84 -23.36 -1.74
N ALA A 81 7.10 -22.38 -1.23
CA ALA A 81 5.99 -22.60 -0.30
C ALA A 81 4.84 -23.22 -1.09
N GLY A 82 4.91 -24.54 -1.25
CA GLY A 82 3.89 -25.34 -1.89
C GLY A 82 2.50 -24.90 -1.44
N VAL A 83 1.57 -24.86 -2.39
CA VAL A 83 0.13 -24.57 -2.21
C VAL A 83 -0.51 -25.49 -1.14
N ASP A 84 0.22 -26.50 -0.66
CA ASP A 84 -0.18 -27.53 0.30
C ASP A 84 0.10 -27.21 1.78
N GLU A 85 0.90 -26.19 2.13
CA GLU A 85 1.29 -25.93 3.53
C GLU A 85 0.51 -24.81 4.26
N TRP A 86 -0.60 -24.34 3.69
CA TRP A 86 -1.49 -23.41 4.42
C TRP A 86 -2.48 -24.21 5.28
N PRO A 87 -2.55 -24.00 6.60
CA PRO A 87 -3.44 -24.77 7.47
C PRO A 87 -4.88 -24.59 6.99
N LEU A 88 -5.46 -25.68 6.49
CA LEU A 88 -6.85 -25.79 6.09
C LEU A 88 -7.73 -25.80 7.36
N SER A 89 -7.93 -24.64 8.00
CA SER A 89 -9.03 -24.52 8.95
C SER A 89 -10.34 -24.45 8.16
N SER A 90 -10.91 -25.62 7.85
CA SER A 90 -12.25 -25.75 7.29
C SER A 90 -13.30 -25.48 8.37
N THR A 91 -13.30 -24.28 8.94
CA THR A 91 -14.40 -23.85 9.79
C THR A 91 -15.54 -23.47 8.87
N GLN A 92 -16.46 -24.41 8.65
CA GLN A 92 -17.70 -24.16 7.91
C GLN A 92 -18.53 -23.16 8.71
N MET A 93 -18.59 -21.91 8.28
CA MET A 93 -19.67 -21.04 8.71
C MET A 93 -20.93 -21.51 7.99
N ARG A 94 -22.07 -21.60 8.69
CA ARG A 94 -23.35 -21.91 8.07
C ARG A 94 -24.12 -20.61 7.94
N ASP A 95 -24.73 -20.37 6.78
CA ASP A 95 -25.60 -19.22 6.60
C ASP A 95 -26.89 -19.35 7.45
N THR A 96 -27.73 -18.31 7.44
CA THR A 96 -29.01 -18.30 8.16
C THR A 96 -30.00 -19.39 7.70
N LYS A 97 -29.71 -20.07 6.59
CA LYS A 97 -30.49 -21.18 6.04
C LYS A 97 -29.81 -22.55 6.26
N GLY A 98 -28.65 -22.59 6.93
CA GLY A 98 -27.91 -23.80 7.24
C GLY A 98 -26.95 -24.28 6.16
N GLU A 99 -26.78 -23.52 5.07
CA GLU A 99 -25.88 -23.87 3.96
C GLU A 99 -24.43 -23.54 4.31
N PRO A 100 -23.45 -24.39 3.93
CA PRO A 100 -22.04 -24.14 4.18
C PRO A 100 -21.56 -22.91 3.41
N GLU A 101 -21.22 -21.86 4.14
CA GLU A 101 -20.52 -20.67 3.67
C GLU A 101 -19.02 -20.99 3.61
N TYR A 102 -18.54 -21.25 2.40
CA TYR A 102 -17.13 -21.49 2.14
C TYR A 102 -16.37 -20.16 2.18
N HIS A 103 -15.19 -20.16 2.81
CA HIS A 103 -14.20 -19.09 2.64
C HIS A 103 -13.78 -19.02 1.16
N TRP A 104 -14.46 -18.16 0.42
CA TRP A 104 -14.28 -17.98 -1.02
C TRP A 104 -13.04 -17.14 -1.34
N LEU A 105 -12.49 -16.43 -0.36
CA LEU A 105 -11.29 -15.62 -0.50
C LEU A 105 -10.32 -15.94 0.65
N LYS A 106 -9.19 -16.56 0.31
CA LYS A 106 -8.14 -16.95 1.24
C LYS A 106 -7.00 -15.94 1.18
N GLY A 107 -6.90 -15.11 2.21
CA GLY A 107 -5.79 -14.18 2.42
C GLY A 107 -5.63 -13.17 1.28
N ILE A 108 -5.95 -11.90 1.55
CA ILE A 108 -5.49 -10.80 0.69
C ILE A 108 -4.39 -10.07 1.45
N ALA A 109 -3.24 -9.92 0.83
CA ALA A 109 -2.16 -9.08 1.31
C ALA A 109 -2.02 -7.86 0.40
N VAL A 110 -1.68 -6.71 0.97
CA VAL A 110 -1.22 -5.57 0.18
C VAL A 110 0.27 -5.79 -0.03
N THR A 111 0.71 -6.14 -1.23
CA THR A 111 2.11 -6.50 -1.51
C THR A 111 2.96 -5.26 -1.77
N GLY A 112 2.39 -4.20 -2.33
CA GLY A 112 3.14 -3.01 -2.73
C GLY A 112 2.40 -1.70 -2.57
N VAL A 113 3.17 -0.62 -2.51
CA VAL A 113 2.69 0.75 -2.64
C VAL A 113 3.55 1.44 -3.68
N THR A 114 2.92 2.05 -4.68
CA THR A 114 3.62 2.80 -5.72
C THR A 114 3.05 4.21 -5.81
N ALA A 115 3.92 5.20 -5.98
CA ALA A 115 3.51 6.57 -6.23
C ALA A 115 3.82 6.92 -7.68
N SER A 116 2.85 7.47 -8.41
CA SER A 116 3.00 7.87 -9.80
C SER A 116 2.57 9.31 -9.98
N ARG A 117 3.28 10.06 -10.82
CA ARG A 117 2.94 11.45 -11.14
C ARG A 117 1.98 11.46 -12.33
N VAL A 118 0.76 11.94 -12.11
CA VAL A 118 -0.29 12.05 -13.14
C VAL A 118 -0.74 13.51 -13.18
N ASN A 119 -0.57 14.18 -14.32
CA ASN A 119 -0.95 15.59 -14.52
C ASN A 119 -0.47 16.50 -13.36
N LEU A 120 0.83 16.45 -13.05
CA LEU A 120 1.50 17.19 -11.98
C LEU A 120 1.11 16.80 -10.53
N ARG A 121 0.14 15.90 -10.34
CA ARG A 121 -0.26 15.40 -9.02
C ARG A 121 0.39 14.05 -8.72
N VAL A 122 0.83 13.86 -7.49
CA VAL A 122 1.29 12.55 -7.02
C VAL A 122 0.07 11.73 -6.60
N VAL A 123 -0.08 10.55 -7.20
CA VAL A 123 -1.16 9.60 -6.93
C VAL A 123 -0.54 8.32 -6.38
N THR A 124 -1.10 7.81 -5.29
CA THR A 124 -0.65 6.55 -4.69
C THR A 124 -1.57 5.40 -5.08
N PHE A 125 -0.95 4.32 -5.51
CA PHE A 125 -1.57 3.04 -5.82
C PHE A 125 -1.11 1.98 -4.82
N TYR A 126 -2.04 1.14 -4.41
CA TYR A 126 -1.79 -0.04 -3.58
C TYR A 126 -1.89 -1.25 -4.50
N THR A 127 -0.95 -2.18 -4.39
CA THR A 127 -0.98 -3.46 -5.11
C THR A 127 -1.38 -4.55 -4.12
N MET A 128 -2.39 -5.32 -4.46
CA MET A 128 -2.90 -6.43 -3.66
C MET A 128 -2.70 -7.75 -4.39
N GLN A 129 -2.52 -8.80 -3.59
CA GLN A 129 -2.45 -10.17 -4.07
C GLN A 129 -3.19 -11.07 -3.08
N GLY A 130 -3.92 -12.06 -3.59
CA GLY A 130 -4.61 -13.02 -2.75
C GLY A 130 -5.06 -14.25 -3.54
N VAL A 131 -5.74 -15.18 -2.87
CA VAL A 131 -6.20 -16.41 -3.49
C VAL A 131 -7.73 -16.50 -3.41
N ALA A 132 -8.40 -16.49 -4.56
CA ALA A 132 -9.86 -16.57 -4.65
C ALA A 132 -10.31 -17.96 -5.14
N ARG A 133 -11.43 -18.43 -4.61
CA ARG A 133 -12.18 -19.62 -5.04
C ARG A 133 -13.57 -19.17 -5.46
N LEU A 134 -13.76 -19.00 -6.76
CA LEU A 134 -14.97 -18.41 -7.34
C LEU A 134 -16.09 -19.42 -7.58
N ASN A 135 -15.78 -20.71 -7.64
CA ASN A 135 -16.76 -21.76 -7.85
C ASN A 135 -16.80 -22.71 -6.66
N HIS A 136 -17.99 -22.93 -6.11
CA HIS A 136 -18.23 -23.96 -5.10
C HIS A 136 -17.94 -25.39 -5.62
N VAL A 137 -17.93 -25.57 -6.94
CA VAL A 137 -17.77 -26.86 -7.61
C VAL A 137 -16.33 -27.10 -8.10
N ALA A 138 -15.57 -26.05 -8.41
CA ALA A 138 -14.20 -26.18 -8.92
C ALA A 138 -13.20 -25.95 -7.78
N LYS A 139 -12.26 -26.89 -7.60
CA LYS A 139 -11.15 -26.79 -6.64
C LYS A 139 -10.12 -25.71 -7.01
N ASP A 140 -10.33 -25.00 -8.11
CA ASP A 140 -9.36 -24.10 -8.71
C ASP A 140 -9.29 -22.79 -7.92
N ALA A 141 -8.37 -22.79 -6.97
CA ALA A 141 -7.89 -21.59 -6.34
C ALA A 141 -7.14 -20.76 -7.40
N ARG A 142 -7.55 -19.50 -7.59
CA ARG A 142 -6.90 -18.57 -8.51
C ARG A 142 -6.14 -17.51 -7.74
N LEU A 143 -4.92 -17.26 -8.16
CA LEU A 143 -4.18 -16.10 -7.70
C LEU A 143 -4.80 -14.85 -8.33
N ILE A 144 -5.25 -13.92 -7.49
CA ILE A 144 -5.72 -12.61 -7.92
C ILE A 144 -4.66 -11.56 -7.62
N ARG A 145 -4.48 -10.63 -8.56
CA ARG A 145 -3.61 -9.47 -8.38
C ARG A 145 -4.28 -8.25 -8.96
N PHE A 146 -4.39 -7.19 -8.17
CA PHE A 146 -5.04 -5.96 -8.59
C PHE A 146 -4.38 -4.75 -7.93
N THR A 147 -4.55 -3.60 -8.57
CA THR A 147 -3.94 -2.33 -8.14
C THR A 147 -5.02 -1.26 -8.08
N LYS A 148 -5.16 -0.59 -6.93
CA LYS A 148 -6.22 0.40 -6.69
C LYS A 148 -5.69 1.61 -5.93
N ARG A 149 -6.28 2.78 -6.15
CA ARG A 149 -6.06 3.99 -5.34
C ARG A 149 -6.92 3.94 -4.08
N PHE A 150 -6.53 4.69 -3.06
CA PHE A 150 -7.33 4.83 -1.83
C PHE A 150 -8.78 5.30 -2.10
N SER A 151 -8.99 6.22 -3.05
CA SER A 151 -10.33 6.69 -3.40
C SER A 151 -11.23 5.58 -3.94
N GLU A 152 -10.66 4.60 -4.65
CA GLU A 152 -11.44 3.49 -5.21
C GLU A 152 -11.93 2.53 -4.11
N PHE A 153 -11.20 2.42 -2.98
CA PHE A 153 -11.70 1.68 -1.81
C PHE A 153 -12.89 2.38 -1.15
N LEU A 154 -12.89 3.71 -1.12
CA LEU A 154 -14.03 4.49 -0.61
C LEU A 154 -15.26 4.30 -1.49
N ASP A 155 -15.07 4.38 -2.82
CA ASP A 155 -16.14 4.19 -3.79
C ASP A 155 -16.71 2.77 -3.69
N MET A 156 -15.85 1.75 -3.57
CA MET A 156 -16.27 0.37 -3.32
C MET A 156 -17.04 0.24 -2.00
N HIS A 157 -16.51 0.77 -0.90
CA HIS A 157 -17.15 0.70 0.41
C HIS A 157 -18.56 1.29 0.37
N TYR A 158 -18.71 2.48 -0.19
CA TYR A 158 -20.02 3.14 -0.32
C TYR A 158 -21.03 2.27 -1.08
N ASN A 159 -20.62 1.71 -2.22
CA ASN A 159 -21.50 0.90 -3.06
C ASN A 159 -21.84 -0.46 -2.41
N VAL A 160 -20.87 -1.09 -1.74
CA VAL A 160 -21.10 -2.33 -0.98
C VAL A 160 -22.06 -2.08 0.18
N THR A 161 -21.86 -1.00 0.95
CA THR A 161 -22.77 -0.60 2.04
C THR A 161 -24.19 -0.41 1.52
N LYS A 162 -24.38 0.32 0.42
CA LYS A 162 -25.70 0.50 -0.20
C LYS A 162 -26.36 -0.83 -0.59
N TRP A 163 -25.59 -1.77 -1.14
CA TRP A 163 -26.08 -3.10 -1.50
C TRP A 163 -26.45 -3.93 -0.25
N TYR A 164 -25.62 -3.93 0.79
CA TYR A 164 -25.88 -4.65 2.03
C TYR A 164 -27.08 -4.09 2.80
N THR A 165 -27.18 -2.77 2.96
CA THR A 165 -28.33 -2.16 3.66
C THR A 165 -29.66 -2.52 3.00
N ARG A 166 -29.67 -2.77 1.68
CA ARG A 166 -30.88 -3.18 0.95
C ARG A 166 -31.19 -4.67 1.08
N ASN A 167 -30.18 -5.54 1.07
CA ASN A 167 -30.37 -6.99 0.95
C ASN A 167 -30.19 -7.75 2.29
N PHE A 168 -29.41 -7.20 3.22
CA PHE A 168 -28.99 -7.80 4.50
C PHE A 168 -28.84 -6.71 5.58
N PRO A 169 -29.94 -6.01 5.96
CA PRO A 169 -29.88 -4.87 6.88
C PRO A 169 -29.35 -5.20 8.29
N GLU A 170 -29.39 -6.47 8.69
CA GLU A 170 -28.88 -6.99 9.96
C GLU A 170 -27.35 -7.17 9.98
N VAL A 171 -26.68 -7.13 8.83
CA VAL A 171 -25.24 -7.36 8.73
C VAL A 171 -24.47 -6.06 8.90
N THR A 172 -23.61 -6.00 9.92
CA THR A 172 -22.68 -4.88 10.12
C THR A 172 -21.43 -5.05 9.27
N LEU A 173 -21.11 -4.04 8.46
CA LEU A 173 -19.89 -4.02 7.65
C LEU A 173 -18.68 -3.49 8.44
N PRO A 174 -17.46 -3.98 8.13
CA PRO A 174 -16.21 -3.40 8.62
C PRO A 174 -16.10 -1.91 8.32
N GLU A 175 -15.54 -1.16 9.27
CA GLU A 175 -15.30 0.27 9.10
C GLU A 175 -14.17 0.52 8.08
N HIS A 176 -14.41 1.44 7.15
CA HIS A 176 -13.39 1.84 6.18
C HIS A 176 -12.31 2.72 6.86
N PRO A 177 -11.02 2.55 6.52
CA PRO A 177 -9.96 3.39 7.04
C PRO A 177 -10.21 4.90 6.81
N PRO A 178 -9.91 5.78 7.77
CA PRO A 178 -10.21 7.21 7.63
C PRO A 178 -9.42 7.85 6.48
N LYS A 179 -10.06 8.79 5.78
CA LYS A 179 -9.44 9.54 4.67
C LYS A 179 -8.27 10.42 5.11
N ASN A 180 -8.31 10.92 6.34
CA ASN A 180 -7.34 11.89 6.87
C ASN A 180 -6.53 11.26 8.00
N SER A 181 -5.20 11.20 7.86
CA SER A 181 -4.31 11.44 9.01
C SER A 181 -4.10 12.95 9.07
N MET A 182 -4.00 13.53 10.27
CA MET A 182 -4.14 14.97 10.51
C MET A 182 -3.06 15.88 9.89
N SER A 183 -2.09 15.38 9.12
CA SER A 183 -1.05 16.24 8.54
C SER A 183 -1.12 16.26 7.02
N PHE A 184 -1.38 17.45 6.46
CA PHE A 184 -1.31 17.70 5.02
C PHE A 184 0.09 17.48 4.44
N PHE A 185 1.13 17.57 5.27
CA PHE A 185 2.54 17.45 4.87
C PHE A 185 3.05 16.00 4.91
N SER A 186 2.32 15.04 5.49
CA SER A 186 2.75 13.63 5.61
C SER A 186 2.03 12.65 4.67
N LYS A 187 1.17 13.12 3.76
CA LYS A 187 0.32 12.24 2.92
C LYS A 187 1.09 11.36 1.92
N HIS A 188 2.35 11.64 1.69
CA HIS A 188 3.23 10.83 0.86
C HIS A 188 4.43 10.27 1.63
N SER A 189 4.48 10.45 2.96
CA SER A 189 5.55 9.87 3.77
C SER A 189 5.46 8.35 3.73
N SER A 190 6.61 7.68 3.73
CA SER A 190 6.68 6.21 3.74
C SER A 190 5.93 5.62 4.94
N THR A 191 6.02 6.27 6.11
CA THR A 191 5.33 5.88 7.35
C THR A 191 3.81 5.89 7.18
N PHE A 192 3.24 6.97 6.65
CA PHE A 192 1.81 7.09 6.39
C PHE A 192 1.33 6.08 5.35
N LEU A 193 2.10 5.91 4.27
CA LEU A 193 1.76 4.96 3.21
C LEU A 193 1.77 3.52 3.72
N ASN A 194 2.72 3.16 4.58
CA ASN A 194 2.80 1.85 5.22
C ASN A 194 1.67 1.63 6.23
N GLU A 195 1.37 2.61 7.08
CA GLU A 195 0.25 2.52 8.03
C GLU A 195 -1.08 2.34 7.29
N ARG A 196 -1.30 3.15 6.25
CA ARG A 196 -2.49 3.04 5.40
C ARG A 196 -2.55 1.70 4.68
N LYS A 197 -1.42 1.20 4.18
CA LYS A 197 -1.30 -0.13 3.58
C LYS A 197 -1.80 -1.20 4.56
N THR A 198 -1.32 -1.22 5.80
CA THR A 198 -1.75 -2.17 6.83
C THR A 198 -3.24 -2.07 7.12
N LYS A 199 -3.77 -0.84 7.22
CA LYS A 199 -5.20 -0.61 7.46
C LYS A 199 -6.08 -1.09 6.29
N LEU A 200 -5.65 -0.85 5.05
CA LEU A 200 -6.36 -1.33 3.85
C LEU A 200 -6.34 -2.85 3.76
N GLU A 201 -5.23 -3.48 4.13
CA GLU A 201 -5.11 -4.94 4.18
C GLU A 201 -6.09 -5.54 5.20
N ALA A 202 -6.07 -5.02 6.44
CA ALA A 202 -7.00 -5.48 7.48
C ALA A 202 -8.46 -5.25 7.09
N TYR A 203 -8.75 -4.13 6.42
CA TYR A 203 -10.08 -3.80 5.91
C TYR A 203 -10.55 -4.81 4.85
N ILE A 204 -9.76 -5.05 3.80
CA ILE A 204 -10.19 -5.95 2.71
C ILE A 204 -10.30 -7.40 3.19
N GLN A 205 -9.41 -7.85 4.09
CA GLN A 205 -9.51 -9.16 4.74
C GLN A 205 -10.77 -9.29 5.60
N SER A 206 -11.16 -8.21 6.29
CA SER A 206 -12.40 -8.19 7.07
C SER A 206 -13.63 -8.20 6.18
N MET A 207 -13.63 -7.43 5.08
CA MET A 207 -14.72 -7.41 4.09
C MET A 207 -14.94 -8.79 3.48
N ALA A 208 -13.87 -9.51 3.15
CA ALA A 208 -13.94 -10.86 2.59
C ALA A 208 -14.62 -11.89 3.53
N LYS A 209 -14.64 -11.63 4.83
CA LYS A 209 -15.26 -12.48 5.86
C LYS A 209 -16.72 -12.13 6.13
N VAL A 210 -17.23 -11.04 5.55
CA VAL A 210 -18.63 -10.65 5.71
C VAL A 210 -19.52 -11.68 5.02
N PRO A 211 -20.61 -12.13 5.66
CA PRO A 211 -21.54 -13.08 5.07
C PRO A 211 -22.07 -12.60 3.71
N HIS A 212 -22.18 -13.51 2.75
CA HIS A 212 -22.67 -13.25 1.39
C HIS A 212 -21.83 -12.29 0.53
N MET A 213 -20.60 -11.93 0.94
CA MET A 213 -19.76 -11.02 0.17
C MET A 213 -19.41 -11.58 -1.21
N SER A 214 -19.34 -12.91 -1.34
CA SER A 214 -19.16 -13.62 -2.63
C SER A 214 -20.29 -13.39 -3.63
N ARG A 215 -21.43 -12.85 -3.20
CA ARG A 215 -22.57 -12.51 -4.08
C ARG A 215 -22.61 -11.03 -4.45
N CYS A 216 -21.74 -10.21 -3.85
CA CYS A 216 -21.69 -8.78 -4.09
C CYS A 216 -20.82 -8.48 -5.33
N THR A 217 -21.46 -8.24 -6.49
CA THR A 217 -20.75 -7.99 -7.75
C THR A 217 -19.81 -6.80 -7.67
N VAL A 218 -20.19 -5.73 -6.97
CA VAL A 218 -19.36 -4.54 -6.73
C VAL A 218 -18.03 -4.92 -6.06
N PHE A 219 -18.06 -5.82 -5.08
CA PHE A 219 -16.85 -6.27 -4.40
C PHE A 219 -16.01 -7.19 -5.29
N LEU A 220 -16.65 -8.12 -6.01
CA LEU A 220 -15.97 -9.02 -6.94
C LEU A 220 -15.27 -8.27 -8.08
N GLU A 221 -15.94 -7.29 -8.68
CA GLU A 221 -15.38 -6.40 -9.69
C GLU A 221 -14.19 -5.61 -9.14
N PHE A 222 -14.29 -5.12 -7.90
CA PHE A 222 -13.21 -4.37 -7.27
C PHE A 222 -11.94 -5.21 -7.13
N ILE A 223 -12.04 -6.48 -6.75
CA ILE A 223 -10.88 -7.38 -6.59
C ILE A 223 -10.47 -8.12 -7.88
N ASN A 224 -11.06 -7.77 -9.02
CA ASN A 224 -10.90 -8.45 -10.31
C ASN A 224 -11.15 -9.97 -10.21
N ALA A 225 -12.20 -10.36 -9.51
CA ALA A 225 -12.60 -11.75 -9.34
C ALA A 225 -13.93 -12.04 -10.06
N THR A 226 -14.26 -11.28 -11.10
CA THR A 226 -15.39 -11.59 -11.98
C THR A 226 -15.07 -12.78 -12.88
N HIS A 227 -16.10 -13.55 -13.27
CA HIS A 227 -15.97 -14.82 -13.97
C HIS A 227 -15.32 -14.75 -15.38
N ASP A 228 -15.12 -13.55 -15.93
CA ASP A 228 -14.80 -13.38 -17.36
C ASP A 228 -13.31 -13.20 -17.69
N ASP A 229 -12.41 -13.10 -16.71
CA ASP A 229 -10.96 -12.94 -16.98
C ASP A 229 -10.24 -14.26 -17.33
N ALA A 230 -10.98 -15.26 -17.81
CA ALA A 230 -10.43 -16.52 -18.32
C ALA A 230 -9.61 -16.38 -19.63
N ASN A 231 -9.46 -15.16 -20.18
CA ASN A 231 -8.86 -14.96 -21.51
C ASN A 231 -7.61 -14.04 -21.58
N VAL A 232 -7.02 -13.59 -20.47
CA VAL A 232 -5.96 -12.54 -20.54
C VAL A 232 -4.56 -12.96 -20.06
N LEU A 233 -4.35 -14.18 -19.54
CA LEU A 233 -3.03 -14.63 -19.08
C LEU A 233 -2.44 -15.83 -19.83
N VAL A 234 -2.76 -15.95 -21.12
CA VAL A 234 -1.93 -16.71 -22.07
C VAL A 234 -1.65 -15.83 -23.27
N LYS A 235 -0.62 -14.98 -23.19
CA LYS A 235 0.15 -14.45 -24.33
C LYS A 235 1.49 -13.93 -23.83
#